data_AF-A0A285IBH0-F1
#
_entry.id   AF-A0A285IBH0-F1
#
_cell.length_a   1.000
_cell.length_b   1.000
_cell.length_c   1.000
_cell.angle_alpha   90.00
_cell.angle_beta   90.00
_cell.angle_gamma   90.00
#
_symmetry.space_group_name_H-M   'P 1'
#
loop_
_entity.id
_entity.type
_entity.pdbx_description
1 polymer ?
#
loop_
_entity_poly.entity_id
_entity_poly.type
_entity_poly.pdbx_seq_one_letter_code
_entity_poly.pdbx_strand_id
1 'polypeptide(L)'
;MRNQSQGSYEYANMVLIDELLEFFSSKGYAEKIRPVLNNFIKRLGYVFLEELSRAEHDFFLTTALFDYPIRDNKTVIQLFKQEKSTLSIEEEEILEELLNLSLGIYQVVDIDDNYAYLLYDFYTKKRLVLSLETLDKDYDDIIQVGNIMIARLAKIGEECQPVGPFNILPGDARELIIEEVNNRISNYRESLEGEFSEEELLKKFFKSNGLEIFYLLNDIENSIEEDLLNFPEEEYYPNKLYEATYKVQSKNLVINKLSSHPNIEYDSSEGGLDFLVWISEEPIDGEGYDYRIYGRFIIDDKKMLFHSDILEKFEEGKEIIKNMLSFSVIYDKERILNIDKDNDIPFEMLENILESLPIDFDDSLEGDNIFELLSSFKGRQQLNLFLELLQIHVEGLGEDSQELEAILRLQNLIDLYKQEEDFEAQDGVERLLVETMDDFYDINEVNEALLLWRDYKKSVEMIRGRDKSWAGAVEYIISDLRGYDFTQEEVAQKYDVSSVTISKKYREIADTLRLFEL
;
A
#
# COMPACT_ATOMS: atom_id res chain seq x y z
N MET A 1 -31.06 -17.42 11.14
CA MET A 1 -31.29 -17.75 12.57
C MET A 1 -30.01 -18.38 13.07
N ARG A 2 -29.16 -17.66 13.82
CA ARG A 2 -27.92 -18.22 14.36
C ARG A 2 -28.24 -19.44 15.22
N ASN A 3 -27.61 -20.57 14.91
CA ASN A 3 -27.69 -21.75 15.75
C ASN A 3 -26.99 -21.39 17.07
N GLN A 4 -27.64 -21.60 18.23
CA GLN A 4 -27.07 -21.22 19.53
C GLN A 4 -25.69 -21.84 19.79
N SER A 5 -25.36 -22.93 19.09
CA SER A 5 -24.04 -23.55 19.10
C SER A 5 -22.96 -22.70 18.41
N GLN A 6 -23.22 -22.06 17.28
CA GLN A 6 -22.20 -21.34 16.50
C GLN A 6 -21.63 -20.14 17.26
N GLY A 7 -22.50 -19.35 17.91
CA GLY A 7 -22.06 -18.23 18.76
C GLY A 7 -21.23 -18.66 19.98
N SER A 8 -21.36 -19.92 20.41
CA SER A 8 -20.51 -20.50 21.47
C SER A 8 -19.10 -20.80 20.96
N TYR A 9 -18.98 -21.34 19.73
CA TYR A 9 -17.68 -21.59 19.09
C TYR A 9 -16.95 -20.30 18.72
N GLU A 10 -17.67 -19.28 18.23
CA GLU A 10 -17.08 -17.96 17.94
C GLU A 10 -16.46 -17.33 19.21
N TYR A 11 -17.22 -17.36 20.31
CA TYR A 11 -16.72 -16.87 21.60
C TYR A 11 -15.54 -17.68 22.11
N ALA A 12 -15.62 -19.02 22.05
CA ALA A 12 -14.53 -19.90 22.43
C ALA A 12 -13.26 -19.67 21.60
N ASN A 13 -13.40 -19.41 20.29
CA ASN A 13 -12.27 -19.10 19.41
C ASN A 13 -11.61 -17.78 19.82
N MET A 14 -12.40 -16.72 20.04
CA MET A 14 -11.87 -15.42 20.50
C MET A 14 -11.11 -15.56 21.82
N VAL A 15 -11.69 -16.24 22.81
CA VAL A 15 -11.05 -16.49 24.11
C VAL A 15 -9.75 -17.28 23.94
N LEU A 16 -9.76 -18.34 23.13
CA LEU A 16 -8.59 -19.18 22.90
C LEU A 16 -7.44 -18.42 22.23
N ILE A 17 -7.74 -17.56 21.25
CA ILE A 17 -6.73 -16.72 20.57
C ILE A 17 -6.14 -15.70 21.54
N ASP A 18 -6.97 -15.02 22.35
CA ASP A 18 -6.51 -14.08 23.37
C ASP A 18 -5.59 -14.76 24.40
N GLU A 19 -5.97 -15.95 24.88
CA GLU A 19 -5.14 -16.73 25.80
C GLU A 19 -3.83 -17.19 25.16
N LEU A 20 -3.83 -17.53 23.87
CA LEU A 20 -2.63 -17.91 23.14
C LEU A 20 -1.67 -16.73 22.99
N LEU A 21 -2.18 -15.52 22.73
CA LEU A 21 -1.41 -14.29 22.64
C LEU A 21 -0.85 -13.86 24.02
N GLU A 22 -1.64 -13.99 25.08
CA GLU A 22 -1.16 -13.77 26.45
C GLU A 22 -0.09 -14.78 26.83
N PHE A 23 -0.25 -16.05 26.46
CA PHE A 23 0.75 -17.09 26.67
C PHE A 23 2.05 -16.80 25.91
N PHE A 24 1.94 -16.36 24.65
CA PHE A 24 3.08 -15.94 23.84
C PHE A 24 3.89 -14.82 24.50
N SER A 25 3.20 -13.80 25.00
CA SER A 25 3.80 -12.63 25.64
C SER A 25 4.39 -12.94 27.01
N SER A 26 3.59 -13.56 27.89
CA SER A 26 3.94 -13.78 29.31
C SER A 26 5.10 -14.76 29.52
N LYS A 27 5.32 -15.70 28.59
CA LYS A 27 6.40 -16.69 28.67
C LYS A 27 7.72 -16.21 28.07
N GLY A 28 7.77 -14.97 27.60
CA GLY A 28 8.94 -14.38 26.95
C GLY A 28 9.27 -15.04 25.61
N TYR A 29 8.29 -15.64 24.93
CA TYR A 29 8.49 -16.20 23.59
C TYR A 29 8.64 -15.10 22.54
N ALA A 30 7.99 -13.94 22.74
CA ALA A 30 8.19 -12.74 21.94
C ALA A 30 9.69 -12.38 21.78
N GLU A 31 10.44 -12.31 22.89
CA GLU A 31 11.89 -12.01 22.84
C GLU A 31 12.71 -13.07 22.10
N LYS A 32 12.27 -14.33 22.10
CA LYS A 32 12.98 -15.40 21.37
C LYS A 32 12.77 -15.32 19.86
N ILE A 33 11.64 -14.78 19.44
CA ILE A 33 11.28 -14.61 18.02
C ILE A 33 11.76 -13.27 17.48
N ARG A 34 12.16 -12.33 18.34
CA ARG A 34 12.70 -11.03 17.93
C ARG A 34 13.78 -11.09 16.83
N PRO A 35 14.74 -12.02 16.81
CA PRO A 35 15.68 -12.13 15.68
C PRO A 35 15.02 -12.47 14.35
N VAL A 36 13.95 -13.26 14.38
CA VAL A 36 13.14 -13.63 13.21
C VAL A 36 12.32 -12.43 12.75
N LEU A 37 11.73 -11.68 13.68
CA LEU A 37 11.01 -10.44 13.40
C LEU A 37 11.92 -9.42 12.72
N ASN A 38 13.13 -9.21 13.25
CA ASN A 38 14.10 -8.31 12.65
C ASN A 38 14.54 -8.76 11.25
N ASN A 39 14.64 -10.08 11.01
CA ASN A 39 14.90 -10.61 9.67
C ASN A 39 13.72 -10.36 8.72
N PHE A 40 12.49 -10.49 9.24
CA PHE A 40 11.27 -10.24 8.50
C PHE A 40 11.15 -8.79 8.05
N ILE A 41 11.28 -7.85 8.98
CA ILE A 41 11.33 -6.40 8.73
C ILE A 41 12.38 -6.08 7.67
N LYS A 42 13.63 -6.53 7.89
CA LYS A 42 14.74 -6.27 6.97
C LYS A 42 14.48 -6.80 5.55
N ARG A 43 13.81 -7.95 5.43
CA ARG A 43 13.57 -8.57 4.13
C ARG A 43 12.45 -7.89 3.35
N LEU A 44 11.52 -7.24 4.05
CA LEU A 44 10.53 -6.35 3.44
C LEU A 44 11.14 -5.00 3.02
N GLY A 45 12.41 -4.73 3.36
CA GLY A 45 13.08 -3.48 3.04
C GLY A 45 12.98 -2.42 4.14
N TYR A 46 12.25 -2.69 5.22
CA TYR A 46 12.09 -1.76 6.34
C TYR A 46 13.29 -1.77 7.30
N VAL A 47 13.42 -0.70 8.06
CA VAL A 47 14.45 -0.49 9.08
C VAL A 47 13.88 -0.69 10.49
N PHE A 48 12.63 -0.31 10.70
CA PHE A 48 11.94 -0.25 11.99
C PHE A 48 10.66 -1.12 12.00
N LEU A 49 10.21 -1.48 13.21
CA LEU A 49 9.01 -2.30 13.39
C LEU A 49 7.73 -1.51 13.05
N GLU A 50 7.79 -0.21 13.31
CA GLU A 50 6.71 0.75 13.14
C GLU A 50 6.34 0.97 11.67
N GLU A 51 7.23 0.58 10.73
CA GLU A 51 6.99 0.61 9.29
C GLU A 51 6.13 -0.58 8.82
N LEU A 52 5.97 -1.63 9.63
CA LEU A 52 5.06 -2.72 9.28
C LEU A 52 3.62 -2.24 9.28
N SER A 53 2.93 -2.47 8.17
CA SER A 53 1.48 -2.42 8.12
C SER A 53 0.88 -3.39 9.14
N ARG A 54 -0.38 -3.13 9.52
CA ARG A 54 -1.13 -4.03 10.39
C ARG A 54 -1.20 -5.46 9.83
N ALA A 55 -1.38 -5.59 8.51
CA ALA A 55 -1.47 -6.87 7.84
C ALA A 55 -0.16 -7.67 7.93
N GLU A 56 0.99 -7.02 7.68
CA GLU A 56 2.32 -7.64 7.80
C GLU A 56 2.61 -8.06 9.25
N HIS A 57 2.27 -7.20 10.22
CA HIS A 57 2.43 -7.51 11.63
C HIS A 57 1.60 -8.74 12.04
N ASP A 58 0.32 -8.78 11.66
CA ASP A 58 -0.57 -9.90 11.97
C ASP A 58 -0.15 -11.19 11.24
N PHE A 59 0.42 -11.06 10.04
CA PHE A 59 0.93 -12.20 9.28
C PHE A 59 2.15 -12.81 9.96
N PHE A 60 3.08 -11.95 10.38
CA PHE A 60 4.25 -12.39 11.14
C PHE A 60 3.83 -13.07 12.44
N LEU A 61 2.92 -12.45 13.20
CA LEU A 61 2.47 -12.97 14.48
C LEU A 61 1.80 -14.33 14.34
N THR A 62 0.90 -14.51 13.38
CA THR A 62 0.27 -15.81 13.13
C THR A 62 1.31 -16.86 12.71
N THR A 63 2.24 -16.51 11.83
CA THR A 63 3.33 -17.43 11.46
C THR A 63 4.21 -17.80 12.67
N ALA A 64 4.51 -16.85 13.55
CA ALA A 64 5.25 -17.09 14.78
C ALA A 64 4.52 -18.03 15.76
N LEU A 65 3.20 -17.93 15.85
CA LEU A 65 2.37 -18.76 16.72
C LEU A 65 2.24 -20.20 16.22
N PHE A 66 1.95 -20.37 14.93
CA PHE A 66 1.51 -21.65 14.35
C PHE A 66 2.65 -22.46 13.73
N ASP A 67 3.66 -21.78 13.19
CA ASP A 67 4.61 -22.38 12.26
C ASP A 67 6.05 -22.36 12.79
N TYR A 68 6.43 -21.32 13.52
CA TYR A 68 7.82 -21.16 13.98
C TYR A 68 8.13 -22.01 15.24
N PRO A 69 9.11 -22.92 15.19
CA PRO A 69 9.52 -23.71 16.35
C PRO A 69 10.37 -22.89 17.32
N ILE A 70 10.00 -22.84 18.60
CA ILE A 70 10.62 -21.96 19.60
C ILE A 70 11.38 -22.73 20.68
N ARG A 71 10.86 -23.88 21.12
CA ARG A 71 11.47 -24.69 22.17
C ARG A 71 11.26 -26.16 21.89
N ASP A 72 12.32 -26.95 21.99
CA ASP A 72 12.28 -28.41 21.78
C ASP A 72 11.63 -28.81 20.44
N ASN A 73 11.86 -28.01 19.39
CA ASN A 73 11.25 -28.15 18.08
C ASN A 73 9.71 -28.09 18.08
N LYS A 74 9.13 -27.35 19.04
CA LYS A 74 7.68 -27.13 19.17
C LYS A 74 7.32 -25.66 18.95
N THR A 75 6.17 -25.43 18.33
CA THR A 75 5.59 -24.09 18.10
C THR A 75 4.88 -23.56 19.35
N VAL A 76 4.52 -22.28 19.38
CA VAL A 76 3.80 -21.68 20.55
C VAL A 76 2.54 -22.46 20.84
N ILE A 77 1.73 -22.73 19.83
CA ILE A 77 0.45 -23.42 20.00
C ILE A 77 0.61 -24.85 20.55
N GLN A 78 1.68 -25.56 20.16
CA GLN A 78 1.98 -26.89 20.69
C GLN A 78 2.42 -26.84 22.16
N LEU A 79 3.15 -25.79 22.55
CA LEU A 79 3.55 -25.55 23.93
C LEU A 79 2.36 -25.11 24.78
N PHE A 80 1.48 -24.28 24.21
CA PHE A 80 0.23 -23.85 24.83
C PHE A 80 -0.63 -25.06 25.19
N LYS A 81 -0.88 -25.98 24.24
CA LYS A 81 -1.62 -27.23 24.50
C LYS A 81 -1.01 -28.06 25.64
N GLN A 82 0.31 -28.10 25.74
CA GLN A 82 1.01 -28.91 26.77
C GLN A 82 0.92 -28.30 28.17
N GLU A 83 0.90 -26.98 28.26
CA GLU A 83 0.92 -26.26 29.54
C GLU A 83 -0.49 -25.91 30.02
N LYS A 84 -1.48 -25.85 29.13
CA LYS A 84 -2.87 -25.57 29.48
C LYS A 84 -3.53 -26.82 30.10
N SER A 85 -4.01 -26.70 31.33
CA SER A 85 -4.57 -27.82 32.09
C SER A 85 -6.08 -27.98 31.99
N THR A 86 -6.79 -26.95 31.52
CA THR A 86 -8.25 -26.90 31.49
C THR A 86 -8.69 -26.07 30.30
N LEU A 87 -9.44 -26.70 29.39
CA LEU A 87 -10.17 -26.10 28.29
C LEU A 87 -11.60 -26.63 28.33
N SER A 88 -12.54 -25.83 27.86
CA SER A 88 -13.89 -26.29 27.51
C SER A 88 -13.84 -27.27 26.33
N ILE A 89 -14.96 -27.94 26.05
CA ILE A 89 -15.03 -28.91 24.94
C ILE A 89 -14.82 -28.17 23.61
N GLU A 90 -15.46 -27.01 23.49
CA GLU A 90 -15.39 -26.14 22.32
C GLU A 90 -13.96 -25.61 22.09
N GLU A 91 -13.28 -25.13 23.14
CA GLU A 91 -11.89 -24.68 23.05
C GLU A 91 -10.91 -25.82 22.69
N GLU A 92 -11.12 -27.04 23.21
CA GLU A 92 -10.28 -28.18 22.86
C GLU A 92 -10.45 -28.58 21.39
N GLU A 93 -11.69 -28.61 20.89
CA GLU A 93 -11.99 -28.89 19.49
C GLU A 93 -11.36 -27.84 18.55
N ILE A 94 -11.51 -26.56 18.88
CA ILE A 94 -10.88 -25.47 18.12
C ILE A 94 -9.34 -25.61 18.17
N LEU A 95 -8.77 -25.87 19.34
CA LEU A 95 -7.32 -26.01 19.49
C LEU A 95 -6.75 -27.14 18.62
N GLU A 96 -7.47 -28.26 18.47
CA GLU A 96 -7.07 -29.36 17.59
C GLU A 96 -7.07 -28.96 16.10
N GLU A 97 -8.05 -28.15 15.68
CA GLU A 97 -8.07 -27.58 14.33
C GLU A 97 -6.89 -26.62 14.12
N LEU A 98 -6.66 -25.71 15.07
CA LEU A 98 -5.57 -24.72 15.00
C LEU A 98 -4.17 -25.37 15.01
N LEU A 99 -3.96 -26.49 15.71
CA LEU A 99 -2.67 -27.22 15.70
C LEU A 99 -2.32 -27.77 14.31
N ASN A 100 -3.35 -28.12 13.54
CA ASN A 100 -3.21 -28.72 12.22
C ASN A 100 -3.23 -27.70 11.09
N LEU A 101 -3.53 -26.45 11.41
CA LEU A 101 -3.62 -25.34 10.51
C LEU A 101 -2.29 -25.08 9.78
N SER A 102 -2.39 -24.79 8.49
CA SER A 102 -1.31 -24.32 7.64
C SER A 102 -1.87 -23.29 6.66
N LEU A 103 -0.98 -22.49 6.06
CA LEU A 103 -1.35 -21.69 4.90
C LEU A 103 -1.87 -22.60 3.78
N GLY A 104 -2.85 -22.08 3.03
CA GLY A 104 -3.35 -22.69 1.81
C GLY A 104 -3.57 -21.63 0.74
N ILE A 105 -3.63 -22.07 -0.51
CA ILE A 105 -3.89 -21.23 -1.68
C ILE A 105 -5.20 -21.71 -2.29
N TYR A 106 -6.15 -20.80 -2.41
CA TYR A 106 -7.52 -21.06 -2.79
C TYR A 106 -7.92 -20.19 -3.97
N GLN A 107 -8.82 -20.69 -4.80
CA GLN A 107 -9.55 -19.88 -5.77
C GLN A 107 -10.96 -19.61 -5.26
N VAL A 108 -11.42 -18.36 -5.38
CA VAL A 108 -12.84 -18.03 -5.20
C VAL A 108 -13.60 -18.51 -6.42
N VAL A 109 -14.48 -19.50 -6.25
CA VAL A 109 -15.21 -20.14 -7.36
C VAL A 109 -16.63 -19.59 -7.49
N ASP A 110 -17.23 -19.21 -6.37
CA ASP A 110 -18.61 -18.74 -6.31
C ASP A 110 -18.79 -17.87 -5.06
N ILE A 111 -19.74 -16.94 -5.11
CA ILE A 111 -20.14 -16.08 -4.00
C ILE A 111 -21.66 -16.13 -3.93
N ASP A 112 -22.20 -16.53 -2.78
CA ASP A 112 -23.65 -16.61 -2.59
C ASP A 112 -24.27 -15.30 -2.09
N ASP A 113 -25.60 -15.23 -2.08
CA ASP A 113 -26.36 -14.05 -1.64
C ASP A 113 -26.16 -13.69 -0.15
N ASN A 114 -25.50 -14.55 0.65
CA ASN A 114 -25.16 -14.31 2.05
C ASN A 114 -23.67 -14.03 2.25
N TYR A 115 -22.92 -13.74 1.19
CA TYR A 115 -21.46 -13.55 1.23
C TYR A 115 -20.73 -14.78 1.78
N ALA A 116 -21.25 -15.98 1.51
CA ALA A 116 -20.50 -17.21 1.69
C ALA A 116 -19.67 -17.48 0.42
N TYR A 117 -18.37 -17.68 0.60
CA TYR A 117 -17.42 -17.84 -0.49
C TYR A 117 -17.13 -19.33 -0.69
N LEU A 118 -17.40 -19.84 -1.90
CA LEU A 118 -17.01 -21.18 -2.27
C LEU A 118 -15.56 -21.17 -2.75
N LEU A 119 -14.68 -21.75 -1.95
CA LEU A 119 -13.25 -21.81 -2.24
C LEU A 119 -12.85 -23.16 -2.81
N TYR A 120 -11.94 -23.16 -3.78
CA TYR A 120 -11.27 -24.34 -4.30
C TYR A 120 -9.81 -24.36 -3.89
N ASP A 121 -9.41 -25.35 -3.09
CA ASP A 121 -8.03 -25.54 -2.66
C ASP A 121 -7.21 -26.14 -3.82
N PHE A 122 -6.18 -25.40 -4.26
CA PHE A 122 -5.35 -25.80 -5.40
C PHE A 122 -4.59 -27.10 -5.18
N TYR A 123 -4.28 -27.45 -3.94
CA TYR A 123 -3.42 -28.59 -3.63
C TYR A 123 -4.21 -29.79 -3.15
N THR A 124 -5.15 -29.60 -2.21
CA THR A 124 -5.97 -30.71 -1.72
C THR A 124 -7.13 -31.05 -2.68
N LYS A 125 -7.42 -30.17 -3.64
CA LYS A 125 -8.53 -30.30 -4.60
C LYS A 125 -9.91 -30.34 -3.92
N LYS A 126 -9.99 -29.93 -2.66
CA LYS A 126 -11.21 -29.86 -1.86
C LYS A 126 -11.91 -28.53 -2.12
N ARG A 127 -13.23 -28.53 -1.91
CA ARG A 127 -14.03 -27.30 -1.87
C ARG A 127 -14.40 -26.99 -0.44
N LEU A 128 -14.28 -25.73 -0.07
CA LEU A 128 -14.55 -25.21 1.26
C LEU A 128 -15.57 -24.08 1.15
N VAL A 129 -16.44 -23.96 2.14
CA VAL A 129 -17.34 -22.82 2.24
C VAL A 129 -16.80 -21.93 3.35
N LEU A 130 -16.32 -20.76 2.97
CA LEU A 130 -15.80 -19.74 3.85
C LEU A 130 -16.94 -18.80 4.26
N SER A 131 -17.09 -18.60 5.56
CA SER A 131 -18.00 -17.62 6.15
C SER A 131 -17.19 -16.41 6.58
N LEU A 132 -17.52 -15.24 6.04
CA LEU A 132 -16.92 -13.95 6.44
C LEU A 132 -17.86 -13.13 7.32
N GLU A 133 -18.94 -13.70 7.87
CA GLU A 133 -19.90 -12.99 8.74
C GLU A 133 -19.25 -12.26 9.94
N THR A 134 -18.03 -12.65 10.32
CA THR A 134 -17.26 -12.09 11.43
C THR A 134 -16.18 -11.08 11.01
N LEU A 135 -15.92 -10.91 9.72
CA LEU A 135 -15.01 -9.86 9.22
C LEU A 135 -15.78 -8.56 9.01
N ASP A 136 -15.06 -7.43 9.07
CA ASP A 136 -15.62 -6.14 8.69
C ASP A 136 -16.13 -6.19 7.25
N LYS A 137 -17.23 -5.48 6.97
CA LYS A 137 -17.92 -5.51 5.66
C LYS A 137 -17.10 -4.95 4.50
N ASP A 138 -15.95 -4.37 4.81
CA ASP A 138 -15.09 -3.71 3.84
C ASP A 138 -14.42 -4.70 2.86
N TYR A 139 -14.46 -6.01 3.15
CA TYR A 139 -13.92 -7.05 2.25
C TYR A 139 -14.88 -7.51 1.16
N ASP A 140 -16.19 -7.22 1.28
CA ASP A 140 -17.21 -7.74 0.35
C ASP A 140 -17.05 -7.13 -1.06
N ASP A 141 -16.50 -5.92 -1.17
CA ASP A 141 -16.24 -5.26 -2.46
C ASP A 141 -14.90 -5.69 -3.08
N ILE A 142 -14.00 -6.29 -2.28
CA ILE A 142 -12.64 -6.69 -2.70
C ILE A 142 -12.62 -8.11 -3.27
N ILE A 143 -13.44 -9.01 -2.72
CA ILE A 143 -13.38 -10.44 -3.07
C ILE A 143 -14.34 -10.75 -4.22
N GLN A 144 -13.77 -11.08 -5.37
CA GLN A 144 -14.50 -11.43 -6.59
C GLN A 144 -14.28 -12.89 -6.99
N VAL A 145 -15.24 -13.44 -7.72
CA VAL A 145 -15.10 -14.76 -8.36
C VAL A 145 -13.89 -14.75 -9.29
N GLY A 146 -13.03 -15.75 -9.13
CA GLY A 146 -11.78 -15.87 -9.88
C GLY A 146 -10.54 -15.46 -9.09
N ASN A 147 -10.68 -14.62 -8.06
CA ASN A 147 -9.54 -14.20 -7.23
C ASN A 147 -8.86 -15.39 -6.54
N ILE A 148 -7.58 -15.18 -6.24
CA ILE A 148 -6.74 -16.10 -5.50
C ILE A 148 -6.66 -15.63 -4.06
N MET A 149 -7.11 -16.47 -3.13
CA MET A 149 -7.04 -16.21 -1.70
C MET A 149 -5.93 -17.04 -1.08
N ILE A 150 -5.09 -16.41 -0.27
CA ILE A 150 -4.05 -17.10 0.50
C ILE A 150 -4.31 -16.87 1.97
N ALA A 151 -4.69 -17.95 2.65
CA ALA A 151 -5.24 -17.87 3.99
C ALA A 151 -4.94 -19.12 4.81
N ARG A 152 -5.01 -18.97 6.13
CA ARG A 152 -5.14 -20.09 7.06
C ARG A 152 -6.61 -20.25 7.39
N LEU A 153 -7.22 -21.36 6.97
CA LEU A 153 -8.65 -21.61 7.17
C LEU A 153 -8.84 -22.71 8.22
N ALA A 154 -9.54 -22.38 9.30
CA ALA A 154 -9.90 -23.33 10.36
C ALA A 154 -11.40 -23.60 10.35
N LYS A 155 -11.79 -24.83 10.68
CA LYS A 155 -13.19 -25.17 10.90
C LYS A 155 -13.56 -24.81 12.35
N ILE A 156 -14.41 -23.79 12.52
CA ILE A 156 -14.87 -23.30 13.82
C ILE A 156 -16.37 -23.57 13.92
N GLY A 157 -16.73 -24.61 14.66
CA GLY A 157 -18.11 -25.12 14.68
C GLY A 157 -18.49 -25.73 13.33
N GLU A 158 -19.49 -25.16 12.66
CA GLU A 158 -19.96 -25.63 11.35
C GLU A 158 -19.37 -24.85 10.16
N GLU A 159 -18.63 -23.79 10.41
CA GLU A 159 -18.14 -22.85 9.39
C GLU A 159 -16.62 -22.91 9.25
N CYS A 160 -16.11 -22.66 8.03
CA CYS A 160 -14.69 -22.36 7.86
C CYS A 160 -14.49 -20.85 7.97
N GLN A 161 -13.47 -20.45 8.74
CA GLN A 161 -13.15 -19.06 9.01
C GLN A 161 -11.64 -18.83 8.83
N PRO A 162 -11.22 -17.62 8.42
CA PRO A 162 -9.81 -17.28 8.36
C PRO A 162 -9.25 -17.11 9.78
N VAL A 163 -8.00 -17.51 9.97
CA VAL A 163 -7.25 -17.33 11.22
C VAL A 163 -6.03 -16.47 10.94
N GLY A 164 -6.11 -15.20 11.36
CA GLY A 164 -5.13 -14.18 11.00
C GLY A 164 -5.45 -13.53 9.66
N PRO A 165 -4.48 -12.79 9.09
CA PRO A 165 -4.70 -12.10 7.82
C PRO A 165 -4.72 -13.10 6.67
N PHE A 166 -5.33 -12.65 5.57
CA PHE A 166 -5.33 -13.32 4.29
C PHE A 166 -5.05 -12.30 3.20
N ASN A 167 -4.43 -12.76 2.12
CA ASN A 167 -4.18 -11.95 0.93
C ASN A 167 -5.16 -12.35 -0.16
N ILE A 168 -5.66 -11.36 -0.89
CA ILE A 168 -6.48 -11.54 -2.09
C ILE A 168 -5.68 -11.01 -3.26
N LEU A 169 -5.48 -11.85 -4.26
CA LEU A 169 -4.76 -11.51 -5.48
C LEU A 169 -5.69 -11.66 -6.69
N PRO A 170 -5.47 -10.84 -7.73
CA PRO A 170 -6.11 -11.00 -9.02
C PRO A 170 -6.00 -12.43 -9.58
N GLY A 171 -7.00 -12.83 -10.37
CA GLY A 171 -7.12 -14.21 -10.88
C GLY A 171 -6.06 -14.58 -11.93
N ASP A 172 -5.51 -13.58 -12.62
CA ASP A 172 -4.43 -13.68 -13.61
C ASP A 172 -3.07 -14.01 -12.96
N ALA A 173 -2.82 -13.58 -11.72
CA ALA A 173 -1.64 -13.94 -10.93
C ALA A 173 -1.54 -15.45 -10.64
N ARG A 174 -2.62 -16.21 -10.87
CA ARG A 174 -2.73 -17.63 -10.54
C ARG A 174 -1.61 -18.48 -11.11
N GLU A 175 -1.31 -18.36 -12.40
CA GLU A 175 -0.33 -19.24 -13.04
C GLU A 175 1.06 -19.02 -12.46
N LEU A 176 1.43 -17.75 -12.29
CA LEU A 176 2.69 -17.33 -11.67
C LEU A 176 2.83 -17.86 -10.23
N ILE A 177 1.80 -17.65 -9.39
CA ILE A 177 1.80 -18.12 -7.99
C ILE A 177 1.96 -19.65 -7.94
N ILE A 178 1.19 -20.38 -8.75
CA ILE A 178 1.19 -21.84 -8.73
C ILE A 178 2.52 -22.39 -9.26
N GLU A 179 3.07 -21.80 -10.31
CA GLU A 179 4.39 -22.19 -10.84
C GLU A 179 5.47 -22.02 -9.78
N GLU A 180 5.56 -20.83 -9.18
CA GLU A 180 6.64 -20.51 -8.24
C GLU A 180 6.52 -21.28 -6.93
N VAL A 181 5.30 -21.48 -6.42
CA VAL A 181 5.08 -22.34 -5.25
C VAL A 181 5.40 -23.81 -5.57
N ASN A 182 5.04 -24.33 -6.76
CA ASN A 182 5.39 -25.70 -7.16
C ASN A 182 6.90 -25.89 -7.33
N ASN A 183 7.61 -24.90 -7.85
CA ASN A 183 9.07 -24.91 -7.94
C ASN A 183 9.69 -25.03 -6.54
N ARG A 184 9.19 -24.25 -5.58
CA ARG A 184 9.63 -24.32 -4.18
C ARG A 184 9.28 -25.63 -3.49
N ILE A 185 8.08 -26.18 -3.72
CA ILE A 185 7.68 -27.50 -3.22
C ILE A 185 8.62 -28.58 -3.75
N SER A 186 8.98 -28.52 -5.03
CA SER A 186 9.89 -29.48 -5.67
C SER A 186 11.28 -29.44 -5.04
N ASN A 187 11.85 -28.24 -4.86
CA ASN A 187 13.13 -28.04 -4.17
C ASN A 187 13.07 -28.52 -2.70
N TYR A 188 11.97 -28.22 -2.01
CA TYR A 188 11.77 -28.67 -0.63
C TYR A 188 11.69 -30.20 -0.53
N ARG A 189 11.00 -30.87 -1.46
CA ARG A 189 10.90 -32.33 -1.53
C ARG A 189 12.27 -32.98 -1.65
N GLU A 190 13.16 -32.43 -2.49
CA GLU A 190 14.53 -32.95 -2.65
C GLU A 190 15.38 -32.83 -1.39
N SER A 191 15.05 -31.87 -0.51
CA SER A 191 15.76 -31.66 0.76
C SER A 191 15.34 -32.61 1.89
N LEU A 192 14.22 -33.32 1.74
CA LEU A 192 13.66 -34.17 2.79
C LEU A 192 14.15 -35.61 2.70
N GLU A 193 14.51 -36.18 3.85
CA GLU A 193 14.76 -37.61 3.98
C GLU A 193 13.46 -38.37 4.29
N GLY A 194 13.06 -39.30 3.41
CA GLY A 194 11.92 -40.20 3.62
C GLY A 194 10.81 -40.08 2.57
N GLU A 195 9.88 -41.03 2.58
CA GLU A 195 8.66 -40.98 1.76
C GLU A 195 7.54 -40.31 2.58
N PHE A 196 6.95 -39.26 2.03
CA PHE A 196 5.79 -38.56 2.59
C PHE A 196 4.62 -38.68 1.61
N SER A 197 3.40 -38.76 2.13
CA SER A 197 2.23 -38.53 1.28
C SER A 197 2.21 -37.07 0.79
N GLU A 198 1.51 -36.82 -0.32
CA GLU A 198 1.41 -35.47 -0.90
C GLU A 198 0.85 -34.46 0.12
N GLU A 199 -0.20 -34.86 0.85
CA GLU A 199 -0.84 -34.01 1.89
C GLU A 199 0.11 -33.71 3.05
N GLU A 200 0.91 -34.69 3.50
CA GLU A 200 1.92 -34.48 4.54
C GLU A 200 3.07 -33.57 4.06
N LEU A 201 3.51 -33.74 2.81
CA LEU A 201 4.55 -32.91 2.22
C LEU A 201 4.10 -31.45 2.15
N LEU A 202 2.91 -31.20 1.61
CA LEU A 202 2.34 -29.87 1.48
C LEU A 202 2.21 -29.20 2.85
N LYS A 203 1.64 -29.91 3.82
CA LYS A 203 1.49 -29.38 5.18
C LYS A 203 2.84 -29.02 5.80
N LYS A 204 3.87 -29.87 5.62
CA LYS A 204 5.23 -29.56 6.09
C LYS A 204 5.85 -28.38 5.36
N PHE A 205 5.66 -28.30 4.05
CA PHE A 205 6.14 -27.21 3.21
C PHE A 205 5.54 -25.88 3.66
N PHE A 206 4.22 -25.75 3.70
CA PHE A 206 3.53 -24.50 4.08
C PHE A 206 3.87 -24.07 5.51
N LYS A 207 4.03 -25.01 6.45
CA LYS A 207 4.50 -24.68 7.80
C LYS A 207 5.95 -24.21 7.84
N SER A 208 6.82 -24.81 7.04
CA SER A 208 8.25 -24.44 7.07
C SER A 208 8.57 -23.19 6.26
N ASN A 209 7.67 -22.79 5.35
CA ASN A 209 7.89 -21.74 4.36
C ASN A 209 6.83 -20.64 4.41
N GLY A 210 6.10 -20.48 5.51
CA GLY A 210 5.02 -19.47 5.60
C GLY A 210 5.51 -18.05 5.32
N LEU A 211 6.65 -17.64 5.90
CA LEU A 211 7.27 -16.34 5.60
C LEU A 211 7.78 -16.26 4.15
N GLU A 212 8.37 -17.34 3.62
CA GLU A 212 8.86 -17.39 2.24
C GLU A 212 7.75 -17.22 1.21
N ILE A 213 6.58 -17.78 1.50
CA ILE A 213 5.39 -17.60 0.69
C ILE A 213 4.93 -16.16 0.80
N PHE A 214 4.89 -15.57 1.99
CA PHE A 214 4.53 -14.16 2.13
C PHE A 214 5.40 -13.23 1.28
N TYR A 215 6.73 -13.37 1.36
CA TYR A 215 7.61 -12.55 0.52
C TYR A 215 7.36 -12.78 -0.97
N LEU A 216 7.13 -14.03 -1.38
CA LEU A 216 6.77 -14.31 -2.76
C LEU A 216 5.50 -13.56 -3.18
N LEU A 217 4.50 -13.48 -2.30
CA LEU A 217 3.26 -12.75 -2.61
C LEU A 217 3.51 -11.26 -2.67
N ASN A 218 4.29 -10.71 -1.74
CA ASN A 218 4.68 -9.31 -1.76
C ASN A 218 5.46 -8.98 -3.04
N ASP A 219 6.38 -9.86 -3.46
CA ASP A 219 7.12 -9.72 -4.71
C ASP A 219 6.19 -9.78 -5.92
N ILE A 220 5.18 -10.67 -5.91
CA ILE A 220 4.19 -10.79 -6.98
C ILE A 220 3.27 -9.57 -7.01
N GLU A 221 2.75 -9.15 -5.87
CA GLU A 221 1.88 -7.98 -5.72
C GLU A 221 2.61 -6.72 -6.15
N ASN A 222 3.83 -6.53 -5.66
CA ASN A 222 4.72 -5.46 -6.14
C ASN A 222 5.04 -5.61 -7.63
N SER A 223 5.19 -6.83 -8.18
CA SER A 223 5.42 -7.00 -9.62
C SER A 223 4.17 -6.72 -10.45
N ILE A 224 2.98 -6.98 -9.92
CA ILE A 224 1.71 -6.67 -10.58
C ILE A 224 1.47 -5.17 -10.52
N GLU A 225 1.69 -4.54 -9.37
CA GLU A 225 1.67 -3.09 -9.22
C GLU A 225 2.75 -2.44 -10.07
N GLU A 226 3.97 -2.97 -10.07
CA GLU A 226 5.05 -2.56 -10.95
C GLU A 226 4.74 -2.84 -12.41
N ASP A 227 4.01 -3.88 -12.81
CA ASP A 227 3.61 -4.10 -14.21
C ASP A 227 2.43 -3.17 -14.59
N LEU A 228 1.56 -2.83 -13.64
CA LEU A 228 0.54 -1.80 -13.78
C LEU A 228 1.17 -0.38 -13.84
N LEU A 229 2.33 -0.18 -13.21
CA LEU A 229 3.11 1.07 -13.19
C LEU A 229 4.21 1.09 -14.29
N ASN A 230 4.70 -0.07 -14.72
CA ASN A 230 5.69 -0.35 -15.76
C ASN A 230 5.04 -1.14 -16.89
N PHE A 231 3.92 -0.62 -17.40
CA PHE A 231 3.68 -0.78 -18.83
C PHE A 231 4.98 -0.39 -19.54
N PRO A 232 5.51 -1.21 -20.47
CA PRO A 232 6.78 -0.96 -21.12
C PRO A 232 6.81 0.50 -21.57
N GLU A 233 7.82 1.26 -21.14
CA GLU A 233 7.90 2.74 -21.27
C GLU A 233 7.72 3.27 -22.72
N GLU A 234 7.58 2.40 -23.71
CA GLU A 234 7.30 2.71 -25.10
C GLU A 234 5.82 2.55 -25.53
N GLU A 235 4.93 1.94 -24.74
CA GLU A 235 3.52 1.81 -25.09
C GLU A 235 2.56 2.33 -24.01
N TYR A 236 2.22 3.62 -24.18
CA TYR A 236 0.93 4.22 -23.80
C TYR A 236 0.80 4.88 -22.43
N TYR A 237 1.78 5.70 -22.02
CA TYR A 237 1.40 6.93 -21.30
C TYR A 237 0.78 7.89 -22.31
N PRO A 238 -0.48 8.28 -22.13
CA PRO A 238 -1.10 9.15 -23.10
C PRO A 238 -0.56 10.56 -22.89
N ASN A 239 0.33 11.00 -23.78
CA ASN A 239 0.82 12.38 -23.80
C ASN A 239 -0.32 13.41 -23.91
N LYS A 240 -1.55 12.96 -24.18
CA LYS A 240 -2.76 13.78 -24.24
C LYS A 240 -3.95 13.02 -23.64
N LEU A 241 -4.63 13.65 -22.70
CA LEU A 241 -5.94 13.24 -22.23
C LEU A 241 -7.00 14.19 -22.80
N TYR A 242 -8.01 13.63 -23.47
CA TYR A 242 -9.11 14.37 -24.06
C TYR A 242 -10.31 14.28 -23.14
N GLU A 243 -10.87 15.42 -22.75
CA GLU A 243 -11.98 15.49 -21.82
C GLU A 243 -13.15 16.28 -22.39
N ALA A 244 -14.36 15.77 -22.19
CA ALA A 244 -15.61 16.44 -22.47
C ALA A 244 -16.47 16.48 -21.20
N THR A 245 -16.88 17.68 -20.81
CA THR A 245 -17.79 17.90 -19.68
C THR A 245 -19.21 18.13 -20.18
N TYR A 246 -20.17 17.55 -19.47
CA TYR A 246 -21.59 17.67 -19.73
C TYR A 246 -22.33 18.04 -18.46
N LYS A 247 -23.40 18.83 -18.59
CA LYS A 247 -24.38 19.06 -17.52
C LYS A 247 -25.41 17.94 -17.53
N VAL A 248 -25.60 17.30 -16.40
CA VAL A 248 -26.51 16.16 -16.21
C VAL A 248 -27.84 16.64 -15.66
N GLN A 249 -28.95 16.15 -16.22
CA GLN A 249 -30.28 16.41 -15.67
C GLN A 249 -30.67 15.42 -14.56
N SER A 250 -30.18 14.19 -14.66
CA SER A 250 -30.41 13.12 -13.68
C SER A 250 -29.30 12.08 -13.78
N LYS A 251 -28.53 11.93 -12.70
CA LYS A 251 -27.43 10.96 -12.55
C LYS A 251 -27.87 9.54 -12.93
N ASN A 252 -28.92 9.04 -12.27
CA ASN A 252 -29.47 7.71 -12.49
C ASN A 252 -29.94 7.47 -13.93
N LEU A 253 -30.52 8.47 -14.60
CA LEU A 253 -30.95 8.32 -15.99
C LEU A 253 -29.75 8.20 -16.92
N VAL A 254 -28.66 8.91 -16.64
CA VAL A 254 -27.42 8.84 -17.41
C VAL A 254 -26.76 7.49 -17.25
N ILE A 255 -26.58 7.02 -16.01
CA ILE A 255 -25.99 5.70 -15.70
C ILE A 255 -26.77 4.58 -16.40
N ASN A 256 -28.08 4.50 -16.14
CA ASN A 256 -28.92 3.44 -16.73
C ASN A 256 -28.88 3.41 -18.26
N LYS A 257 -28.73 4.58 -18.90
CA LYS A 257 -28.60 4.65 -20.36
C LYS A 257 -27.21 4.23 -20.81
N LEU A 258 -26.14 4.71 -20.18
CA LEU A 258 -24.78 4.32 -20.55
C LEU A 258 -24.55 2.82 -20.35
N SER A 259 -24.96 2.25 -19.20
CA SER A 259 -24.87 0.81 -18.92
C SER A 259 -25.75 -0.06 -19.85
N SER A 260 -26.60 0.52 -20.68
CA SER A 260 -27.32 -0.22 -21.73
C SER A 260 -26.49 -0.41 -23.02
N HIS A 261 -25.33 0.26 -23.11
CA HIS A 261 -24.37 0.03 -24.17
C HIS A 261 -23.61 -1.27 -23.90
N PRO A 262 -23.45 -2.17 -24.90
CA PRO A 262 -22.89 -3.50 -24.68
C PRO A 262 -21.45 -3.52 -24.16
N ASN A 263 -20.71 -2.44 -24.37
CA ASN A 263 -19.31 -2.34 -23.96
C ASN A 263 -19.09 -1.25 -22.89
N ILE A 264 -20.15 -0.73 -22.26
CA ILE A 264 -19.98 0.20 -21.14
C ILE A 264 -20.43 -0.50 -19.87
N GLU A 265 -19.49 -0.69 -18.96
CA GLU A 265 -19.70 -1.40 -17.70
C GLU A 265 -19.70 -0.42 -16.54
N TYR A 266 -20.47 -0.78 -15.51
CA TYR A 266 -20.44 -0.07 -14.25
C TYR A 266 -19.21 -0.53 -13.47
N ASP A 267 -18.43 0.42 -12.99
CA ASP A 267 -17.17 0.16 -12.29
C ASP A 267 -17.40 0.25 -10.77
N SER A 268 -17.60 1.46 -10.26
CA SER A 268 -17.77 1.72 -8.82
C SER A 268 -18.63 2.96 -8.52
N SER A 269 -18.96 3.16 -7.24
CA SER A 269 -19.55 4.41 -6.73
C SER A 269 -18.91 4.82 -5.42
N GLU A 270 -18.31 6.02 -5.40
CA GLU A 270 -17.59 6.55 -4.23
C GLU A 270 -17.84 8.06 -4.08
N GLY A 271 -18.06 8.53 -2.86
CA GLY A 271 -18.21 9.97 -2.57
C GLY A 271 -19.36 10.66 -3.33
N GLY A 272 -20.41 9.92 -3.69
CA GLY A 272 -21.51 10.46 -4.50
C GLY A 272 -21.17 10.61 -5.99
N LEU A 273 -20.06 10.06 -6.46
CA LEU A 273 -19.71 9.90 -7.88
C LEU A 273 -20.00 8.46 -8.32
N ASP A 274 -20.43 8.28 -9.57
CA ASP A 274 -20.53 6.97 -10.21
C ASP A 274 -19.50 6.88 -11.35
N PHE A 275 -18.83 5.74 -11.44
CA PHE A 275 -17.79 5.45 -12.41
C PHE A 275 -18.26 4.37 -13.39
N LEU A 276 -18.09 4.63 -14.68
CA LEU A 276 -18.33 3.64 -15.73
C LEU A 276 -17.13 3.61 -16.68
N VAL A 277 -16.83 2.43 -17.21
CA VAL A 277 -15.74 2.20 -18.15
C VAL A 277 -16.29 1.78 -19.50
N TRP A 278 -15.79 2.36 -20.58
CA TRP A 278 -16.04 1.89 -21.93
C TRP A 278 -14.89 1.01 -22.37
N ILE A 279 -15.15 -0.27 -22.58
CA ILE A 279 -14.16 -1.29 -22.93
C ILE A 279 -14.21 -1.66 -24.42
N SER A 280 -13.18 -2.36 -24.91
CA SER A 280 -13.08 -2.81 -26.29
C SER A 280 -14.10 -3.90 -26.63
N GLU A 281 -14.44 -4.03 -27.91
CA GLU A 281 -15.33 -5.11 -28.39
C GLU A 281 -14.66 -6.49 -28.36
N GLU A 282 -13.34 -6.51 -28.57
CA GLU A 282 -12.54 -7.72 -28.52
C GLU A 282 -11.58 -7.63 -27.33
N PRO A 283 -11.39 -8.75 -26.60
CA PRO A 283 -10.40 -8.84 -25.55
C PRO A 283 -8.98 -8.70 -26.12
N ILE A 284 -8.08 -8.10 -25.34
CA ILE A 284 -6.65 -7.96 -25.63
C ILE A 284 -6.00 -9.34 -25.65
N ASP A 285 -6.40 -10.22 -24.73
CA ASP A 285 -5.98 -11.60 -24.71
C ASP A 285 -6.93 -12.48 -25.55
N GLY A 286 -6.39 -13.52 -26.19
CA GLY A 286 -7.21 -14.45 -26.96
C GLY A 286 -8.18 -15.30 -26.11
N GLU A 287 -8.19 -15.10 -24.80
CA GLU A 287 -8.91 -15.90 -23.81
C GLU A 287 -10.16 -15.19 -23.23
N GLY A 288 -10.30 -13.87 -23.41
CA GLY A 288 -11.53 -13.16 -23.11
C GLY A 288 -11.58 -12.46 -21.76
N TYR A 289 -10.43 -12.24 -21.11
CA TYR A 289 -10.37 -11.74 -19.73
C TYR A 289 -9.88 -10.31 -19.63
N ASP A 290 -9.11 -9.82 -20.60
CA ASP A 290 -8.59 -8.45 -20.58
C ASP A 290 -9.18 -7.62 -21.73
N TYR A 291 -9.70 -6.43 -21.44
CA TYR A 291 -10.27 -5.52 -22.45
C TYR A 291 -9.61 -4.16 -22.37
N ARG A 292 -9.39 -3.54 -23.53
CA ARG A 292 -8.82 -2.19 -23.60
C ARG A 292 -9.86 -1.17 -23.20
N ILE A 293 -9.57 -0.34 -22.21
CA ILE A 293 -10.43 0.79 -21.83
C ILE A 293 -10.29 1.89 -22.90
N TYR A 294 -11.38 2.20 -23.59
CA TYR A 294 -11.49 3.26 -24.59
C TYR A 294 -11.87 4.60 -23.98
N GLY A 295 -12.51 4.62 -22.82
CA GLY A 295 -12.80 5.86 -22.11
C GLY A 295 -13.51 5.61 -20.79
N ARG A 296 -13.58 6.64 -19.96
CA ARG A 296 -14.19 6.58 -18.63
C ARG A 296 -15.23 7.68 -18.47
N PHE A 297 -16.30 7.36 -17.76
CA PHE A 297 -17.35 8.28 -17.39
C PHE A 297 -17.34 8.48 -15.88
N ILE A 298 -17.32 9.74 -15.45
CA ILE A 298 -17.43 10.12 -14.03
C ILE A 298 -18.68 10.98 -13.91
N ILE A 299 -19.65 10.54 -13.11
CA ILE A 299 -20.98 11.12 -13.08
C ILE A 299 -21.33 11.55 -11.65
N ASP A 300 -21.66 12.83 -11.49
CA ASP A 300 -22.26 13.40 -10.29
C ASP A 300 -23.73 13.81 -10.54
N ASP A 301 -24.40 14.39 -9.54
CA ASP A 301 -25.79 14.82 -9.63
C ASP A 301 -26.08 15.91 -10.69
N LYS A 302 -25.07 16.67 -11.11
CA LYS A 302 -25.15 17.87 -11.93
C LYS A 302 -24.28 17.82 -13.19
N LYS A 303 -23.26 16.97 -13.22
CA LYS A 303 -22.24 16.92 -14.26
C LYS A 303 -21.81 15.50 -14.56
N MET A 304 -21.33 15.32 -15.78
CA MET A 304 -20.66 14.13 -16.23
C MET A 304 -19.38 14.55 -16.93
N LEU A 305 -18.28 13.91 -16.58
CA LEU A 305 -17.03 13.97 -17.31
C LEU A 305 -16.90 12.69 -18.13
N PHE A 306 -16.53 12.84 -19.40
CA PHE A 306 -16.06 11.74 -20.22
C PHE A 306 -14.63 12.03 -20.65
N HIS A 307 -13.74 11.06 -20.46
CA HIS A 307 -12.36 11.20 -20.92
C HIS A 307 -11.84 9.95 -21.61
N SER A 308 -10.95 10.19 -22.56
CA SER A 308 -10.24 9.16 -23.30
C SER A 308 -8.85 9.69 -23.63
N ASP A 309 -7.88 8.80 -23.62
CA ASP A 309 -6.51 9.03 -24.02
C ASP A 309 -6.29 8.87 -25.54
N ILE A 310 -7.23 8.23 -26.23
CA ILE A 310 -7.20 8.03 -27.68
C ILE A 310 -8.14 9.05 -28.34
N LEU A 311 -7.62 10.00 -29.12
CA LEU A 311 -8.48 11.02 -29.78
C LEU A 311 -9.63 10.40 -30.60
N GLU A 312 -9.37 9.30 -31.30
CA GLU A 312 -10.41 8.61 -32.07
C GLU A 312 -11.52 8.07 -31.16
N LYS A 313 -11.15 7.43 -30.04
CA LYS A 313 -12.12 6.94 -29.05
C LYS A 313 -12.80 8.07 -28.32
N PHE A 314 -12.12 9.17 -28.04
CA PHE A 314 -12.75 10.36 -27.52
C PHE A 314 -13.91 10.85 -28.42
N GLU A 315 -13.68 10.96 -29.73
CA GLU A 315 -14.72 11.37 -30.68
C GLU A 315 -15.86 10.35 -30.79
N GLU A 316 -15.54 9.04 -30.83
CA GLU A 316 -16.54 7.97 -30.81
C GLU A 316 -17.41 8.02 -29.54
N GLY A 317 -16.79 8.17 -28.37
CA GLY A 317 -17.48 8.26 -27.09
C GLY A 317 -18.39 9.48 -27.01
N LYS A 318 -18.00 10.62 -27.58
CA LYS A 318 -18.88 11.79 -27.71
C LYS A 318 -20.11 11.50 -28.56
N GLU A 319 -19.97 10.73 -29.65
CA GLU A 319 -21.12 10.30 -30.45
C GLU A 319 -22.00 9.28 -29.70
N ILE A 320 -21.42 8.36 -28.91
CA ILE A 320 -22.17 7.47 -28.01
C ILE A 320 -23.01 8.31 -27.04
N ILE A 321 -22.39 9.26 -26.34
CA ILE A 321 -23.07 10.19 -25.42
C ILE A 321 -24.19 10.94 -26.14
N LYS A 322 -23.91 11.52 -27.30
CA LYS A 322 -24.90 12.27 -28.07
C LYS A 322 -26.08 11.41 -28.51
N ASN A 323 -25.85 10.16 -28.92
CA ASN A 323 -26.90 9.26 -29.38
C ASN A 323 -27.74 8.70 -28.23
N MET A 324 -27.11 8.33 -27.11
CA MET A 324 -27.79 7.70 -25.97
C MET A 324 -28.40 8.73 -25.01
N LEU A 325 -27.70 9.85 -24.81
CA LEU A 325 -27.98 10.83 -23.76
C LEU A 325 -28.52 12.17 -24.29
N SER A 326 -28.96 12.25 -25.55
CA SER A 326 -29.37 13.49 -26.26
C SER A 326 -30.30 14.45 -25.50
N PHE A 327 -31.09 13.95 -24.54
CA PHE A 327 -31.97 14.75 -23.68
C PHE A 327 -31.59 14.72 -22.20
N SER A 328 -30.67 13.84 -21.81
CA SER A 328 -30.27 13.58 -20.43
C SER A 328 -29.04 14.40 -20.03
N VAL A 329 -28.24 14.82 -21.02
CA VAL A 329 -27.06 15.66 -20.81
C VAL A 329 -27.01 16.83 -21.80
N ILE A 330 -26.36 17.92 -21.39
CA ILE A 330 -26.09 19.09 -22.23
C ILE A 330 -24.57 19.27 -22.28
N TYR A 331 -23.99 19.23 -23.48
CA TYR A 331 -22.57 19.52 -23.68
C TYR A 331 -22.17 20.87 -23.08
N ASP A 332 -21.08 20.92 -22.33
CA ASP A 332 -20.59 22.13 -21.67
C ASP A 332 -19.27 22.61 -22.29
N LYS A 333 -18.20 21.83 -22.18
CA LYS A 333 -16.87 22.19 -22.67
C LYS A 333 -16.02 20.95 -22.99
N GLU A 334 -15.02 21.15 -23.83
CA GLU A 334 -13.95 20.20 -24.11
C GLU A 334 -12.61 20.80 -23.72
N ARG A 335 -11.68 19.96 -23.28
CA ARG A 335 -10.28 20.34 -23.12
C ARG A 335 -9.36 19.18 -23.48
N ILE A 336 -8.16 19.54 -23.91
CA ILE A 336 -7.07 18.60 -24.16
C ILE A 336 -6.02 18.90 -23.12
N LEU A 337 -5.76 17.94 -22.24
CA LEU A 337 -4.71 18.01 -21.26
C LEU A 337 -3.47 17.39 -21.90
N ASN A 338 -2.40 18.16 -22.07
CA ASN A 338 -1.12 17.60 -22.48
C ASN A 338 -0.44 17.07 -21.22
N ILE A 339 -0.20 15.76 -21.18
CA ILE A 339 0.53 15.07 -20.12
C ILE A 339 1.95 14.89 -20.67
N ASP A 340 2.68 15.99 -20.84
CA ASP A 340 4.07 15.90 -21.30
C ASP A 340 4.94 15.50 -20.10
N LYS A 341 5.79 14.46 -20.26
CA LYS A 341 6.70 13.98 -19.20
C LYS A 341 7.74 15.02 -18.74
N ASP A 342 7.90 16.13 -19.46
CA ASP A 342 9.02 17.06 -19.27
C ASP A 342 8.61 18.50 -18.85
N ASN A 343 7.33 18.83 -18.64
CA ASN A 343 6.97 20.15 -18.07
C ASN A 343 5.62 20.11 -17.34
N ASP A 344 5.67 20.48 -16.05
CA ASP A 344 4.61 21.02 -15.20
C ASP A 344 3.25 20.28 -15.21
N ILE A 345 2.93 19.65 -14.08
CA ILE A 345 1.54 19.41 -13.69
C ILE A 345 0.77 20.71 -13.89
N PRO A 346 -0.30 20.73 -14.73
CA PRO A 346 -0.95 21.97 -15.11
C PRO A 346 -1.42 22.72 -13.86
N PHE A 347 -1.05 24.00 -13.74
CA PHE A 347 -1.45 24.95 -12.69
C PHE A 347 -2.93 24.82 -12.28
N GLU A 348 -3.80 24.59 -13.25
CA GLU A 348 -5.24 24.40 -13.08
C GLU A 348 -5.60 23.14 -12.29
N MET A 349 -4.81 22.08 -12.36
CA MET A 349 -5.04 20.82 -11.62
C MET A 349 -4.72 20.98 -10.13
N LEU A 350 -3.64 21.70 -9.81
CA LEU A 350 -3.24 22.04 -8.44
C LEU A 350 -4.23 22.99 -7.77
N GLU A 351 -4.66 24.06 -8.46
CA GLU A 351 -5.70 24.96 -7.93
C GLU A 351 -7.01 24.23 -7.65
N ASN A 352 -7.44 23.31 -8.53
CA ASN A 352 -8.67 22.55 -8.32
C ASN A 352 -8.61 21.59 -7.12
N ILE A 353 -7.45 20.97 -6.85
CA ILE A 353 -7.25 20.11 -5.67
C ILE A 353 -7.32 20.96 -4.41
N LEU A 354 -6.64 22.12 -4.40
CA LEU A 354 -6.58 23.00 -3.24
C LEU A 354 -7.93 23.71 -2.97
N GLU A 355 -8.66 24.13 -4.01
CA GLU A 355 -10.01 24.70 -3.89
C GLU A 355 -11.05 23.69 -3.39
N SER A 356 -10.76 22.38 -3.53
CA SER A 356 -11.63 21.32 -3.05
C SER A 356 -11.43 20.99 -1.57
N LEU A 357 -10.31 21.41 -0.98
CA LEU A 357 -10.04 21.22 0.44
C LEU A 357 -10.81 22.27 1.27
N PRO A 358 -11.51 21.88 2.35
CA PRO A 358 -12.33 22.80 3.16
C PRO A 358 -11.51 23.64 4.15
N ILE A 359 -10.33 24.13 3.75
CA ILE A 359 -9.36 24.80 4.64
C ILE A 359 -8.90 26.13 4.06
N ASP A 360 -9.08 27.21 4.82
CA ASP A 360 -8.51 28.51 4.53
C ASP A 360 -7.01 28.47 4.87
N PHE A 361 -6.15 28.61 3.86
CA PHE A 361 -4.70 28.76 4.02
C PHE A 361 -4.41 30.13 4.65
N ASP A 362 -4.61 30.27 5.97
CA ASP A 362 -4.33 31.50 6.71
C ASP A 362 -2.82 31.67 7.00
N ASP A 363 -2.40 32.93 7.16
CA ASP A 363 -1.08 33.63 7.28
C ASP A 363 0.18 32.93 7.88
N SER A 364 0.22 31.60 8.00
CA SER A 364 1.22 30.82 8.76
C SER A 364 2.24 30.06 7.89
N LEU A 365 1.98 29.86 6.60
CA LEU A 365 2.91 29.23 5.66
C LEU A 365 3.80 30.31 5.02
N GLU A 366 5.10 30.04 4.88
CA GLU A 366 6.04 30.99 4.28
C GLU A 366 6.06 30.83 2.75
N GLY A 367 5.29 31.67 2.04
CA GLY A 367 5.22 31.69 0.58
C GLY A 367 3.82 32.12 0.10
N ASP A 368 3.74 32.90 -0.98
CA ASP A 368 2.46 33.39 -1.51
C ASP A 368 1.72 32.31 -2.31
N ASN A 369 2.38 31.17 -2.61
CA ASN A 369 1.81 30.05 -3.36
C ASN A 369 2.55 28.72 -3.11
N ILE A 370 1.93 27.61 -3.53
CA ILE A 370 2.44 26.24 -3.32
C ILE A 370 3.78 25.97 -4.02
N PHE A 371 4.12 26.64 -5.11
CA PHE A 371 5.42 26.46 -5.76
C PHE A 371 6.54 27.11 -4.97
N GLU A 372 6.30 28.26 -4.32
CA GLU A 372 7.26 28.84 -3.38
C GLU A 372 7.50 27.90 -2.20
N LEU A 373 6.44 27.25 -1.69
CA LEU A 373 6.54 26.23 -0.66
C LEU A 373 7.31 24.99 -1.16
N LEU A 374 6.94 24.44 -2.32
CA LEU A 374 7.56 23.27 -2.93
C LEU A 374 8.99 23.53 -3.40
N SER A 375 9.39 24.78 -3.63
CA SER A 375 10.75 25.14 -4.08
C SER A 375 11.77 25.30 -2.96
N SER A 376 11.31 25.35 -1.70
CA SER A 376 12.17 25.54 -0.53
C SER A 376 12.06 24.37 0.44
N PHE A 377 13.16 24.04 1.11
CA PHE A 377 13.22 22.98 2.12
C PHE A 377 12.22 23.25 3.24
N LYS A 378 12.20 24.47 3.75
CA LYS A 378 11.27 24.88 4.81
C LYS A 378 9.81 24.78 4.35
N GLY A 379 9.49 25.27 3.15
CA GLY A 379 8.13 25.21 2.62
C GLY A 379 7.63 23.78 2.43
N ARG A 380 8.47 22.86 1.93
CA ARG A 380 8.15 21.43 1.84
C ARG A 380 7.94 20.78 3.21
N GLN A 381 8.77 21.12 4.21
CA GLN A 381 8.60 20.63 5.58
C GLN A 381 7.30 21.14 6.22
N GLN A 382 6.97 22.42 6.01
CA GLN A 382 5.69 22.99 6.46
C GLN A 382 4.50 22.33 5.77
N LEU A 383 4.61 22.04 4.46
CA LEU A 383 3.56 21.37 3.69
C LEU A 383 3.38 19.91 4.12
N ASN A 384 4.47 19.15 4.33
CA ASN A 384 4.41 17.78 4.84
C ASN A 384 3.76 17.72 6.22
N LEU A 385 4.23 18.55 7.17
CA LEU A 385 3.65 18.60 8.50
C LEU A 385 2.16 18.98 8.46
N PHE A 386 1.77 19.90 7.58
CA PHE A 386 0.38 20.26 7.38
C PHE A 386 -0.45 19.08 6.84
N LEU A 387 0.06 18.36 5.83
CA LEU A 387 -0.61 17.20 5.24
C LEU A 387 -0.72 16.04 6.24
N GLU A 388 0.30 15.78 7.06
CA GLU A 388 0.25 14.80 8.15
C GLU A 388 -0.82 15.16 9.20
N LEU A 389 -0.87 16.42 9.64
CA LEU A 389 -1.89 16.89 10.58
C LEU A 389 -3.30 16.83 9.98
N LEU A 390 -3.41 17.13 8.68
CA LEU A 390 -4.66 17.05 7.95
C LEU A 390 -5.12 15.60 7.78
N GLN A 391 -4.20 14.69 7.47
CA GLN A 391 -4.45 13.25 7.38
C GLN A 391 -4.99 12.70 8.69
N ILE A 392 -4.31 12.99 9.81
CA ILE A 392 -4.76 12.60 11.16
C ILE A 392 -6.17 13.14 11.45
N HIS A 393 -6.47 14.36 10.98
CA HIS A 393 -7.78 14.97 11.16
C HIS A 393 -8.87 14.29 10.32
N VAL A 394 -8.60 14.04 9.03
CA VAL A 394 -9.52 13.37 8.10
C VAL A 394 -9.79 11.92 8.56
N GLU A 395 -8.74 11.17 8.88
CA GLU A 395 -8.83 9.81 9.43
C GLU A 395 -9.60 9.79 10.76
N GLY A 396 -9.37 10.77 11.63
CA GLY A 396 -10.04 10.88 12.94
C GLY A 396 -11.52 11.26 12.88
N LEU A 397 -11.99 11.85 11.77
CA LEU A 397 -13.39 12.17 11.54
C LEU A 397 -14.16 11.04 10.85
N GLY A 398 -13.46 10.04 10.29
CA GLY A 398 -14.06 8.97 9.50
C GLY A 398 -14.76 9.48 8.24
N GLU A 399 -14.31 10.62 7.70
CA GLU A 399 -14.77 11.19 6.43
C GLU A 399 -13.89 10.67 5.25
N ASP A 400 -14.51 10.57 4.07
CA ASP A 400 -14.23 9.69 2.91
C ASP A 400 -12.88 9.85 2.16
N SER A 401 -12.65 8.91 1.22
CA SER A 401 -11.44 8.65 0.42
C SER A 401 -10.89 9.80 -0.43
N GLN A 402 -11.66 10.85 -0.74
CA GLN A 402 -11.23 11.88 -1.71
C GLN A 402 -10.24 12.90 -1.12
N GLU A 403 -10.46 13.32 0.12
CA GLU A 403 -9.53 14.19 0.85
C GLU A 403 -8.25 13.43 1.19
N LEU A 404 -8.36 12.16 1.57
CA LEU A 404 -7.20 11.30 1.81
C LEU A 404 -6.40 11.06 0.51
N GLU A 405 -7.09 10.80 -0.61
CA GLU A 405 -6.46 10.68 -1.93
C GLU A 405 -5.83 11.99 -2.40
N ALA A 406 -6.43 13.15 -2.11
CA ALA A 406 -5.84 14.46 -2.39
C ALA A 406 -4.59 14.70 -1.54
N ILE A 407 -4.60 14.29 -0.27
CA ILE A 407 -3.44 14.34 0.62
C ILE A 407 -2.33 13.45 0.10
N LEU A 408 -2.63 12.19 -0.24
CA LEU A 408 -1.68 11.23 -0.80
C LEU A 408 -1.08 11.74 -2.12
N ARG A 409 -1.90 12.35 -2.99
CA ARG A 409 -1.42 12.98 -4.24
C ARG A 409 -0.49 14.17 -3.99
N LEU A 410 -0.76 14.96 -2.96
CA LEU A 410 0.11 16.08 -2.57
C LEU A 410 1.39 15.59 -1.89
N GLN A 411 1.34 14.51 -1.10
CA GLN A 411 2.53 13.84 -0.56
C GLN A 411 3.40 13.27 -1.68
N ASN A 412 2.80 12.52 -2.61
CA ASN A 412 3.47 12.02 -3.80
C ASN A 412 4.08 13.15 -4.65
N LEU A 413 3.41 14.30 -4.73
CA LEU A 413 3.96 15.49 -5.40
C LEU A 413 5.20 16.02 -4.68
N ILE A 414 5.16 16.11 -3.35
CA ILE A 414 6.31 16.55 -2.55
C ILE A 414 7.47 15.58 -2.75
N ASP A 415 7.20 14.28 -2.83
CA ASP A 415 8.20 13.25 -3.09
C ASP A 415 8.72 13.29 -4.54
N LEU A 416 7.87 13.55 -5.53
CA LEU A 416 8.30 13.80 -6.92
C LEU A 416 9.22 15.02 -7.02
N TYR A 417 8.92 16.10 -6.30
CA TYR A 417 9.83 17.25 -6.21
C TYR A 417 11.15 16.93 -5.49
N LYS A 418 11.22 15.86 -4.67
CA LYS A 418 12.49 15.34 -4.13
C LYS A 418 13.26 14.51 -5.17
N GLN A 419 12.58 13.91 -6.15
CA GLN A 419 13.16 13.02 -7.15
C GLN A 419 13.54 13.71 -8.49
N GLU A 420 12.83 14.76 -8.90
CA GLU A 420 13.00 15.41 -10.23
C GLU A 420 14.28 16.23 -10.39
N GLU A 421 14.97 16.62 -9.31
CA GLU A 421 16.30 17.19 -9.45
C GLU A 421 17.29 16.02 -9.64
N ASP A 422 17.74 15.80 -10.88
CA ASP A 422 18.93 15.00 -11.16
C ASP A 422 20.12 15.70 -10.48
N PHE A 423 20.35 15.38 -9.21
CA PHE A 423 21.27 16.12 -8.32
C PHE A 423 22.72 15.79 -8.70
N GLU A 424 23.19 16.33 -9.82
CA GLU A 424 24.62 16.47 -10.02
C GLU A 424 25.18 17.38 -8.92
N ALA A 425 26.05 16.82 -8.08
CA ALA A 425 26.66 17.54 -6.98
C ALA A 425 27.38 18.82 -7.47
N GLN A 426 26.86 19.99 -7.09
CA GLN A 426 27.31 21.28 -7.61
C GLN A 426 28.58 21.80 -6.96
N ASP A 427 28.90 21.31 -5.75
CA ASP A 427 30.07 21.73 -4.99
C ASP A 427 30.65 20.62 -4.10
N GLY A 428 31.68 20.96 -3.31
CA GLY A 428 32.35 19.99 -2.45
C GLY A 428 31.52 19.52 -1.25
N VAL A 429 30.51 20.28 -0.82
CA VAL A 429 29.58 19.86 0.24
C VAL A 429 28.59 18.86 -0.32
N GLU A 430 27.98 19.16 -1.48
CA GLU A 430 27.04 18.26 -2.15
C GLU A 430 27.69 16.90 -2.47
N ARG A 431 28.93 16.91 -2.99
CA ARG A 431 29.67 15.66 -3.25
C ARG A 431 29.87 14.83 -1.99
N LEU A 432 30.21 15.49 -0.87
CA LEU A 432 30.42 14.79 0.39
C LEU A 432 29.12 14.22 0.94
N LEU A 433 27.99 14.92 0.78
CA LEU A 433 26.68 14.42 1.20
C LEU A 433 26.32 13.16 0.41
N VAL A 434 26.40 13.21 -0.93
CA VAL A 434 26.14 12.03 -1.78
C VAL A 434 27.09 10.87 -1.42
N GLU A 435 28.40 11.13 -1.32
CA GLU A 435 29.38 10.07 -1.05
C GLU A 435 29.26 9.42 0.33
N THR A 436 28.74 10.13 1.33
CA THR A 436 28.78 9.66 2.71
C THR A 436 27.42 9.32 3.28
N MET A 437 26.33 9.87 2.75
CA MET A 437 24.97 9.52 3.17
C MET A 437 24.42 8.27 2.46
N ASP A 438 24.92 7.91 1.28
CA ASP A 438 24.47 6.74 0.51
C ASP A 438 24.56 5.39 1.26
N ASP A 439 25.42 5.29 2.28
CA ASP A 439 25.59 4.06 3.08
C ASP A 439 24.42 3.78 4.06
N PHE A 440 23.70 4.81 4.49
CA PHE A 440 22.72 4.73 5.60
C PHE A 440 21.41 5.46 5.36
N TYR A 441 21.36 6.35 4.37
CA TYR A 441 20.22 7.20 4.05
C TYR A 441 19.67 6.79 2.68
N ASP A 442 18.36 6.89 2.51
CA ASP A 442 17.76 6.68 1.19
C ASP A 442 18.02 7.87 0.25
N ILE A 443 17.75 7.69 -1.04
CA ILE A 443 18.01 8.71 -2.05
C ILE A 443 17.20 10.00 -1.84
N ASN A 444 16.00 9.91 -1.26
CA ASN A 444 15.17 11.07 -0.96
C ASN A 444 15.78 11.89 0.17
N GLU A 445 16.34 11.24 1.19
CA GLU A 445 17.04 11.90 2.29
C GLU A 445 18.35 12.55 1.86
N VAL A 446 19.08 11.92 0.93
CA VAL A 446 20.24 12.54 0.29
C VAL A 446 19.79 13.79 -0.49
N ASN A 447 18.73 13.69 -1.28
CA ASN A 447 18.20 14.83 -2.04
C ASN A 447 17.72 15.96 -1.13
N GLU A 448 17.09 15.63 0.00
CA GLU A 448 16.71 16.62 1.02
C GLU A 448 17.91 17.32 1.64
N ALA A 449 19.01 16.59 1.91
CA ALA A 449 20.26 17.18 2.37
C ALA A 449 20.82 18.18 1.34
N LEU A 450 20.75 17.84 0.05
CA LEU A 450 21.21 18.70 -1.04
C LEU A 450 20.35 19.96 -1.17
N LEU A 451 19.02 19.82 -1.07
CA LEU A 451 18.09 20.94 -1.10
C LEU A 451 18.30 21.88 0.09
N LEU A 452 18.40 21.33 1.30
CA LEU A 452 18.72 22.07 2.52
C LEU A 452 20.01 22.88 2.35
N TRP A 453 21.04 22.27 1.80
CA TRP A 453 22.30 22.94 1.51
C TRP A 453 22.13 24.06 0.47
N ARG A 454 21.44 23.80 -0.64
CA ARG A 454 21.19 24.77 -1.71
C ARG A 454 20.42 25.98 -1.21
N ASP A 455 19.44 25.79 -0.35
CA ASP A 455 18.66 26.90 0.22
C ASP A 455 19.48 27.73 1.20
N TYR A 456 20.34 27.08 1.99
CA TYR A 456 21.32 27.80 2.80
C TYR A 456 22.28 28.63 1.93
N LYS A 457 22.79 28.07 0.82
CA LYS A 457 23.67 28.78 -0.12
C LYS A 457 22.99 30.02 -0.70
N LYS A 458 21.71 29.92 -1.08
CA LYS A 458 20.94 31.05 -1.62
C LYS A 458 20.71 32.15 -0.58
N SER A 459 20.64 31.79 0.70
CA SER A 459 20.30 32.68 1.81
C SER A 459 21.49 33.46 2.39
N VAL A 460 22.72 33.20 1.96
CA VAL A 460 23.93 33.85 2.49
C VAL A 460 24.83 34.43 1.38
N GLU A 461 25.44 35.59 1.63
CA GLU A 461 26.34 36.21 0.64
C GLU A 461 27.69 35.48 0.48
N MET A 462 28.19 34.84 1.54
CA MET A 462 29.50 34.19 1.53
C MET A 462 29.56 33.02 2.51
N ILE A 463 29.99 31.87 2.01
CA ILE A 463 30.20 30.65 2.81
C ILE A 463 31.66 30.59 3.25
N ARG A 464 31.89 30.42 4.56
CA ARG A 464 33.23 30.26 5.16
C ARG A 464 33.33 28.96 5.94
N GLY A 465 34.32 28.15 5.63
CA GLY A 465 34.58 26.88 6.32
C GLY A 465 35.21 25.85 5.39
N ARG A 466 35.37 24.63 5.89
CA ARG A 466 35.73 23.45 5.10
C ARG A 466 34.45 22.70 4.72
N ASP A 467 34.39 22.14 3.53
CA ASP A 467 33.21 21.44 3.01
C ASP A 467 32.74 20.32 3.96
N LYS A 468 33.67 19.51 4.49
CA LYS A 468 33.40 18.49 5.50
C LYS A 468 32.65 19.00 6.74
N SER A 469 32.90 20.24 7.15
CA SER A 469 32.24 20.84 8.31
C SER A 469 30.80 21.25 8.03
N TRP A 470 30.49 21.57 6.77
CA TRP A 470 29.13 21.91 6.33
C TRP A 470 28.33 20.66 6.00
N ALA A 471 28.91 19.70 5.27
CA ALA A 471 28.28 18.43 4.95
C ALA A 471 27.86 17.67 6.23
N GLY A 472 28.76 17.51 7.20
CA GLY A 472 28.39 16.89 8.46
C GLY A 472 27.36 17.67 9.29
N ALA A 473 27.24 18.98 9.09
CA ALA A 473 26.19 19.75 9.75
C ALA A 473 24.82 19.56 9.07
N VAL A 474 24.80 19.51 7.74
CA VAL A 474 23.60 19.19 6.96
C VAL A 474 23.13 17.77 7.26
N GLU A 475 24.01 16.76 7.23
CA GLU A 475 23.65 15.38 7.60
C GLU A 475 23.09 15.31 9.03
N TYR A 476 23.70 16.03 9.97
CA TYR A 476 23.21 16.07 11.35
C TYR A 476 21.82 16.75 11.46
N ILE A 477 21.52 17.76 10.64
CA ILE A 477 20.16 18.35 10.57
C ILE A 477 19.17 17.32 10.05
N ILE A 478 19.49 16.63 8.95
CA ILE A 478 18.61 15.59 8.40
C ILE A 478 18.40 14.47 9.42
N SER A 479 19.46 14.03 10.11
CA SER A 479 19.38 13.04 11.19
C SER A 479 18.44 13.47 12.31
N ASP A 480 18.59 14.70 12.79
CA ASP A 480 17.79 15.24 13.89
C ASP A 480 16.31 15.38 13.50
N LEU A 481 16.03 15.81 12.27
CA LEU A 481 14.67 15.91 11.73
C LEU A 481 14.00 14.53 11.53
N ARG A 482 14.78 13.51 11.16
CA ARG A 482 14.32 12.14 10.94
C ARG A 482 14.27 11.30 12.22
N GLY A 483 14.71 11.87 13.35
CA GLY A 483 14.73 11.17 14.63
C GLY A 483 15.78 10.05 14.69
N TYR A 484 16.82 10.10 13.85
CA TYR A 484 17.94 9.17 13.97
C TYR A 484 18.74 9.43 15.24
N ASP A 485 19.11 8.35 15.93
CA ASP A 485 19.90 8.39 17.18
C ASP A 485 21.39 8.73 16.96
N PHE A 486 21.73 9.50 15.91
CA PHE A 486 23.10 9.93 15.66
C PHE A 486 23.49 11.12 16.54
N THR A 487 24.54 10.95 17.32
CA THR A 487 25.13 12.04 18.09
C THR A 487 25.99 12.95 17.22
N GLN A 488 26.14 14.21 17.63
CA GLN A 488 27.07 15.16 16.97
C GLN A 488 28.51 14.63 16.96
N GLU A 489 28.91 13.86 17.98
CA GLU A 489 30.19 13.18 18.06
C GLU A 489 30.37 12.12 16.95
N GLU A 490 29.34 11.33 16.67
CA GLU A 490 29.37 10.28 15.64
C GLU A 490 29.46 10.89 14.24
N VAL A 491 28.62 11.89 13.94
CA VAL A 491 28.69 12.61 12.66
C VAL A 491 30.01 13.36 12.51
N ALA A 492 30.51 13.99 13.57
CA ALA A 492 31.81 14.66 13.53
C ALA A 492 32.97 13.70 13.24
N GLN A 493 32.92 12.48 13.80
CA GLN A 493 33.89 11.43 13.52
C GLN A 493 33.83 10.99 12.05
N LYS A 494 32.62 10.80 11.50
CA LYS A 494 32.39 10.44 10.09
C LYS A 494 33.04 11.43 9.13
N TYR A 495 32.90 12.72 9.39
CA TYR A 495 33.43 13.78 8.52
C TYR A 495 34.85 14.26 8.88
N ASP A 496 35.53 13.66 9.87
CA ASP A 496 36.85 14.08 10.34
C ASP A 496 36.90 15.57 10.76
N VAL A 497 35.93 15.96 11.58
CA VAL A 497 35.80 17.31 12.17
C VAL A 497 35.49 17.20 13.67
N SER A 498 35.43 18.33 14.39
CA SER A 498 35.03 18.31 15.81
C SER A 498 33.51 18.48 15.96
N SER A 499 32.90 17.84 16.97
CA SER A 499 31.47 18.01 17.28
C SER A 499 31.10 19.47 17.53
N VAL A 500 31.99 20.24 18.17
CA VAL A 500 31.85 21.70 18.32
C VAL A 500 31.73 22.43 16.97
N THR A 501 32.44 21.96 15.95
CA THR A 501 32.35 22.54 14.60
C THR A 501 31.01 22.22 13.95
N ILE A 502 30.55 20.97 14.04
CA ILE A 502 29.22 20.54 13.58
C ILE A 502 28.13 21.37 14.26
N SER A 503 28.13 21.43 15.60
CA SER A 503 27.18 22.21 16.40
C SER A 503 27.09 23.70 16.01
N LYS A 504 28.23 24.31 15.65
CA LYS A 504 28.26 25.70 15.22
C LYS A 504 27.63 25.86 13.84
N LYS A 505 27.94 24.97 12.90
CA LYS A 505 27.43 25.01 11.53
C LYS A 505 25.96 24.62 11.44
N TYR A 506 25.54 23.64 12.23
CA TYR A 506 24.15 23.26 12.48
C TYR A 506 23.32 24.48 12.85
N ARG A 507 23.71 25.20 13.91
CA ARG A 507 23.01 26.42 14.35
C ARG A 507 23.02 27.52 13.30
N GLU A 508 24.14 27.69 12.61
CA GLU A 508 24.25 28.69 11.55
C GLU A 508 23.25 28.43 10.42
N ILE A 509 23.08 27.17 9.99
CA ILE A 509 22.08 26.78 8.98
C ILE A 509 20.66 26.93 9.55
N ALA A 510 20.42 26.35 10.73
CA ALA A 510 19.11 26.33 11.37
C ALA A 510 18.56 27.73 11.65
N ASP A 511 19.40 28.64 12.15
CA ASP A 511 19.02 30.04 12.44
C ASP A 511 18.79 30.82 11.13
N THR A 512 19.61 30.58 10.10
CA THR A 512 19.50 31.28 8.81
C THR A 512 18.24 30.90 8.06
N LEU A 513 17.91 29.60 8.06
CA LEU A 513 16.74 29.04 7.39
C LEU A 513 15.50 28.98 8.29
N ARG A 514 15.61 29.38 9.57
CA ARG A 514 14.52 29.35 10.55
C ARG A 514 13.84 27.97 10.64
N LEU A 515 14.64 26.91 10.69
CA LEU A 515 14.13 25.53 10.61
C LEU A 515 13.26 25.11 11.81
N PHE A 516 13.40 25.79 12.96
CA PHE A 516 12.71 25.45 14.21
C PHE A 516 11.80 26.58 14.72
N GLU A 517 11.50 27.57 13.88
CA GLU A 517 10.47 28.58 14.15
C GLU A 517 9.17 28.11 13.49
N LEU A 518 8.42 27.25 14.19
CA LEU A 518 7.02 26.92 13.90
C LEU A 518 6.09 27.78 14.77
#